data_AF-A0A8C7FDD6-F1
#
_entry.id   AF-A0A8C7FDD6-F1
#
_cell.length_a   1.000
_cell.length_b   1.000
_cell.length_c   1.000
_cell.angle_alpha   90.00
_cell.angle_beta   90.00
_cell.angle_gamma   90.00
#
_symmetry.space_group_name_H-M   'P 1'
#
loop_
_entity.id
_entity.type
_entity.pdbx_description
1 polymer ?
#
loop_
_entity_poly.entity_id
_entity_poly.type
_entity_poly.pdbx_seq_one_letter_code
_entity_poly.pdbx_strand_id
1 'polypeptide(L)'
;MDLNAIIENMETGDQDAALMALQTYNKKMTQCFTFTTDEEEQREDGKLQERLGELVLGFLERDLQPSCQLACLETIRILSRDKNNVAPFITHTAMQTLSRHAGIAISHGNVDCEGGVVLVPFAENPDLEIIVEALKSICNICLHNKVAVQVGQDLQLIVGIAERLKQCGEDQWNHYVRFFDLRLMFLLTAQRVAMRTQLLRELRGVSLLSNHLDATLGLCWPDTFEVGRAGVEVDPDSEEPAEMPPLSREKIERAMEILKILFNITYDANRREVDEEEAAAFRHLGAILRHCLMSSADAQDYTEEFHSHSLNLLGNLPLSCLDVLLMPKVQQGSIEYMGVNMDAVNMLLEYMEKRLDRGKKLKETMLPSLNLLTESARIHRETRKFLRMKVLPPLRDVKNLPEVGNALRNKLVRLMTNIDTDVKNCAAEFLFVLCKESVSRFIKYTGYGNAAGLLAARGLLRGGGNPGVYSEDEDSDTEEYREAKSQINPVTGRVEDEQPNPMEGMTEEQKELEAMKLVNMFDKLSRSNIIQPMMLGIDGSMTQMNSGDLRRMRDQIPQGQQLHLQTQLRLEPQQQEQQQEHKKEQQDQQQQQGSGSEDEGEVE
;
A
#
# COMPACT_ATOMS: atom_id res chain seq x y z
N MET A 1 29.17 37.39 -10.32
CA MET A 1 29.57 37.72 -8.94
C MET A 1 31.05 37.42 -8.86
N ASP A 2 31.87 38.26 -8.24
CA ASP A 2 33.31 37.98 -8.23
C ASP A 2 33.67 37.04 -7.07
N LEU A 3 33.62 35.73 -7.34
CA LEU A 3 34.07 34.68 -6.41
C LEU A 3 35.55 34.84 -6.05
N ASN A 4 36.38 35.36 -6.97
CA ASN A 4 37.79 35.61 -6.70
C ASN A 4 37.98 36.67 -5.63
N ALA A 5 37.23 37.77 -5.69
CA ALA A 5 37.29 38.80 -4.65
C ALA A 5 36.90 38.25 -3.25
N ILE A 6 35.98 37.29 -3.17
CA ILE A 6 35.63 36.64 -1.90
C ILE A 6 36.77 35.75 -1.42
N ILE A 7 37.34 34.93 -2.32
CA ILE A 7 38.47 34.04 -2.04
C ILE A 7 39.69 34.85 -1.58
N GLU A 8 40.04 35.94 -2.28
CA GLU A 8 41.14 36.83 -1.90
C GLU A 8 40.97 37.39 -0.50
N ASN A 9 39.76 37.85 -0.14
CA ASN A 9 39.46 38.33 1.20
C ASN A 9 39.59 37.23 2.26
N MET A 10 39.21 35.99 1.95
CA MET A 10 39.41 34.86 2.86
C MET A 10 40.88 34.45 3.00
N GLU A 11 41.67 34.54 1.93
CA GLU A 11 43.09 34.19 1.95
C GLU A 11 43.93 35.16 2.81
N THR A 12 43.44 36.37 3.08
CA THR A 12 44.07 37.30 4.04
C THR A 12 44.14 36.73 5.47
N GLY A 13 43.27 35.78 5.81
CA GLY A 13 43.19 35.18 7.15
C GLY A 13 42.52 36.07 8.20
N ASP A 14 42.09 37.29 7.84
CA ASP A 14 41.38 38.20 8.74
C ASP A 14 39.91 37.78 8.89
N GLN A 15 39.45 37.64 10.15
CA GLN A 15 38.10 37.18 10.45
C GLN A 15 37.04 38.20 10.04
N ASP A 16 37.31 39.50 10.21
CA ASP A 16 36.33 40.56 9.92
C ASP A 16 36.15 40.74 8.41
N ALA A 17 37.25 40.75 7.65
CA ALA A 17 37.22 40.76 6.19
C ALA A 17 36.49 39.53 5.62
N ALA A 18 36.81 38.33 6.13
CA ALA A 18 36.15 37.09 5.71
C ALA A 18 34.65 37.12 6.03
N LEU A 19 34.26 37.56 7.24
CA LEU A 19 32.86 37.68 7.65
C LEU A 19 32.06 38.58 6.70
N MET A 20 32.56 39.78 6.39
CA MET A 20 31.87 40.72 5.49
C MET A 20 31.71 40.15 4.07
N ALA A 21 32.74 39.48 3.56
CA ALA A 21 32.71 38.85 2.24
C ALA A 21 31.69 37.71 2.19
N LEU A 22 31.71 36.81 3.18
CA LEU A 22 30.80 35.67 3.26
C LEU A 22 29.35 36.10 3.47
N GLN A 23 29.06 37.08 4.34
CA GLN A 23 27.70 37.60 4.51
C GLN A 23 27.14 38.21 3.21
N THR A 24 27.99 38.91 2.46
CA THR A 24 27.61 39.47 1.15
C THR A 24 27.29 38.37 0.14
N TYR A 25 28.07 37.28 0.16
CA TYR A 25 27.82 36.10 -0.65
C TYR A 25 26.51 35.41 -0.24
N ASN A 26 26.35 35.07 1.04
CA ASN A 26 25.20 34.34 1.58
C ASN A 26 23.90 35.08 1.30
N LYS A 27 23.85 36.40 1.55
CA LYS A 27 22.65 37.20 1.30
C LYS A 27 22.16 37.13 -0.16
N LYS A 28 23.08 37.02 -1.12
CA LYS A 28 22.75 36.91 -2.55
C LYS A 28 22.40 35.48 -2.96
N MET A 29 23.07 34.48 -2.38
CA MET A 29 22.95 33.07 -2.80
C MET A 29 21.99 32.23 -1.94
N THR A 30 21.39 32.80 -0.89
CA THR A 30 20.52 32.07 0.05
C THR A 30 19.37 31.30 -0.61
N GLN A 31 18.77 31.83 -1.69
CA GLN A 31 17.65 31.20 -2.40
C GLN A 31 18.09 30.52 -3.72
N CYS A 32 19.39 30.33 -3.94
CA CYS A 32 19.90 29.66 -5.14
C CYS A 32 19.77 28.14 -4.98
N PHE A 33 18.98 27.51 -5.85
CA PHE A 33 18.84 26.05 -5.93
C PHE A 33 19.18 25.50 -7.33
N THR A 34 19.50 26.39 -8.27
CA THR A 34 19.84 26.06 -9.66
C THR A 34 21.16 26.72 -10.01
N PHE A 35 22.17 25.90 -10.26
CA PHE A 35 23.47 26.35 -10.73
C PHE A 35 23.50 26.29 -12.27
N THR A 36 24.26 27.18 -12.91
CA THR A 36 24.29 27.40 -14.38
C THR A 36 24.50 26.10 -15.14
N THR A 37 23.97 25.97 -16.36
CA THR A 37 23.99 24.76 -17.20
C THR A 37 25.11 24.74 -18.25
N ASP A 38 25.88 25.82 -18.40
CA ASP A 38 26.96 25.91 -19.38
C ASP A 38 28.24 25.21 -18.86
N GLU A 39 28.69 24.18 -19.58
CA GLU A 39 29.75 23.24 -19.12
C GLU A 39 31.14 23.87 -18.94
N GLU A 40 31.42 25.01 -19.57
CA GLU A 40 32.70 25.73 -19.45
C GLU A 40 32.66 26.70 -18.26
N GLU A 41 31.61 27.50 -18.12
CA GLU A 41 31.41 28.37 -16.95
C GLU A 41 31.23 27.55 -15.66
N GLN A 42 30.53 26.40 -15.73
CA GLN A 42 30.45 25.44 -14.61
C GLN A 42 31.83 24.93 -14.17
N ARG A 43 32.78 24.75 -15.09
CA ARG A 43 34.11 24.20 -14.77
C ARG A 43 35.01 25.22 -14.11
N GLU A 44 34.90 26.49 -14.47
CA GLU A 44 35.65 27.56 -13.81
C GLU A 44 35.00 27.97 -12.49
N ASP A 45 33.69 28.23 -12.47
CA ASP A 45 32.97 28.56 -11.24
C ASP A 45 32.97 27.39 -10.25
N GLY A 46 32.91 26.15 -10.72
CA GLY A 46 33.01 24.96 -9.87
C GLY A 46 34.34 24.87 -9.14
N LYS A 47 35.47 25.15 -9.81
CA LYS A 47 36.79 25.18 -9.15
C LYS A 47 36.92 26.28 -8.11
N LEU A 48 36.36 27.46 -8.40
CA LEU A 48 36.34 28.56 -7.43
C LEU A 48 35.46 28.22 -6.22
N GLN A 49 34.33 27.56 -6.44
CA GLN A 49 33.45 27.09 -5.37
C GLN A 49 34.09 25.99 -4.52
N GLU A 50 34.81 25.04 -5.15
CA GLU A 50 35.60 24.04 -4.42
C GLU A 50 36.67 24.71 -3.54
N ARG A 51 37.41 25.65 -4.13
CA ARG A 51 38.44 26.42 -3.41
C ARG A 51 37.87 27.22 -2.24
N LEU A 52 36.72 27.87 -2.45
CA LEU A 52 36.01 28.56 -1.38
C LEU A 52 35.59 27.57 -0.28
N GLY A 53 35.09 26.39 -0.64
CA GLY A 53 34.73 25.33 0.30
C GLY A 53 35.90 24.88 1.18
N GLU A 54 37.08 24.67 0.58
CA GLU A 54 38.32 24.33 1.30
C GLU A 54 38.72 25.43 2.30
N LEU A 55 38.68 26.71 1.87
CA LEU A 55 39.02 27.84 2.73
C LEU A 55 38.05 27.97 3.91
N VAL A 56 36.75 27.85 3.65
CA VAL A 56 35.73 27.93 4.69
C VAL A 56 35.88 26.79 5.71
N LEU A 57 36.17 25.57 5.26
CA LEU A 57 36.48 24.45 6.18
C LEU A 57 37.74 24.73 7.01
N GLY A 58 38.81 25.23 6.39
CA GLY A 58 40.05 25.57 7.10
C GLY A 58 39.86 26.71 8.11
N PHE A 59 38.91 27.61 7.88
CA PHE A 59 38.52 28.63 8.86
C PHE A 59 37.77 28.01 10.04
N LEU A 60 36.85 27.06 9.81
CA LEU A 60 36.08 26.38 10.85
C LEU A 60 36.92 25.51 11.80
N GLU A 61 38.15 25.18 11.43
CA GLU A 61 39.13 24.50 12.30
C GLU A 61 39.83 25.47 13.30
N ARG A 62 39.65 26.79 13.12
CA ARG A 62 40.22 27.82 13.99
C ARG A 62 39.21 28.26 15.05
N ASP A 63 39.71 28.95 16.08
CA ASP A 63 38.87 29.67 17.04
C ASP A 63 38.31 30.95 16.39
N LEU A 64 37.06 30.85 15.93
CA LEU A 64 36.33 31.92 15.24
C LEU A 64 35.27 32.55 16.15
N GLN A 65 34.94 33.82 15.90
CA GLN A 65 33.74 34.43 16.47
C GLN A 65 32.47 33.72 15.98
N PRO A 66 31.40 33.62 16.80
CA PRO A 66 30.16 32.93 16.43
C PRO A 66 29.53 33.40 15.11
N SER A 67 29.58 34.71 14.85
CA SER A 67 29.10 35.31 13.59
C SER A 67 29.87 34.82 12.37
N CYS A 68 31.19 34.64 12.50
CA CYS A 68 32.07 34.12 11.46
C CYS A 68 31.82 32.62 11.24
N GLN A 69 31.66 31.84 12.32
CA GLN A 69 31.28 30.43 12.24
C GLN A 69 29.95 30.23 11.51
N LEU A 70 28.93 31.02 11.85
CA LEU A 70 27.63 30.98 11.19
C LEU A 70 27.74 31.31 9.70
N ALA A 71 28.45 32.39 9.34
CA ALA A 71 28.64 32.77 7.93
C ALA A 71 29.39 31.69 7.12
N CYS A 72 30.39 31.05 7.73
CA CYS A 72 31.09 29.90 7.16
C CYS A 72 30.12 28.73 6.91
N LEU A 73 29.35 28.31 7.92
CA LEU A 73 28.41 27.19 7.79
C LEU A 73 27.29 27.48 6.79
N GLU A 74 26.78 28.70 6.72
CA GLU A 74 25.82 29.13 5.71
C GLU A 74 26.39 29.00 4.29
N THR A 75 27.66 29.36 4.12
CA THR A 75 28.38 29.23 2.85
C THR A 75 28.48 27.75 2.46
N ILE A 76 28.89 26.88 3.40
CA ILE A 76 28.94 25.42 3.18
C ILE A 76 27.55 24.88 2.83
N ARG A 77 26.50 25.30 3.52
CA ARG A 77 25.13 24.87 3.20
C ARG A 77 24.73 25.27 1.78
N ILE A 78 25.10 26.46 1.32
CA ILE A 78 24.81 26.92 -0.05
C ILE A 78 25.58 26.08 -1.06
N LEU A 79 26.89 25.91 -0.86
CA LEU A 79 27.77 25.15 -1.76
C LEU A 79 27.36 23.67 -1.84
N SER A 80 26.94 23.08 -0.73
CA SER A 80 26.52 21.67 -0.65
C SER A 80 25.18 21.37 -1.35
N ARG A 81 24.44 22.38 -1.83
CA ARG A 81 23.23 22.16 -2.66
C ARG A 81 23.58 21.69 -4.07
N ASP A 82 24.78 22.01 -4.56
CA ASP A 82 25.24 21.51 -5.84
C ASP A 82 25.89 20.14 -5.66
N LYS A 83 25.32 19.12 -6.31
CA LYS A 83 25.86 17.76 -6.33
C LYS A 83 27.29 17.68 -6.87
N ASN A 84 27.72 18.64 -7.69
CA ASN A 84 29.03 18.64 -8.32
C ASN A 84 30.12 19.26 -7.41
N ASN A 85 29.76 20.13 -6.46
CA ASN A 85 30.73 20.90 -5.67
C ASN A 85 30.87 20.39 -4.23
N VAL A 86 30.38 19.17 -3.96
CA VAL A 86 30.43 18.56 -2.62
C VAL A 86 31.82 18.02 -2.27
N ALA A 87 32.74 17.90 -3.25
CA ALA A 87 34.04 17.25 -3.10
C ALA A 87 34.89 17.72 -1.90
N PRO A 88 34.96 19.02 -1.53
CA PRO A 88 35.70 19.47 -0.35
C PRO A 88 35.12 18.94 0.97
N PHE A 89 33.81 18.69 1.01
CA PHE A 89 33.08 18.41 2.24
C PHE A 89 32.90 16.91 2.54
N ILE A 90 33.27 16.01 1.62
CA ILE A 90 33.10 14.55 1.80
C ILE A 90 34.28 13.87 2.50
N THR A 91 35.30 14.62 2.91
CA THR A 91 36.47 14.06 3.60
C THR A 91 36.17 13.75 5.07
N HIS A 92 36.94 12.84 5.66
CA HIS A 92 36.79 12.47 7.07
C HIS A 92 36.99 13.66 8.01
N THR A 93 38.00 14.50 7.75
CA THR A 93 38.27 15.71 8.54
C THR A 93 37.16 16.74 8.42
N ALA A 94 36.68 17.02 7.20
CA ALA A 94 35.59 17.97 6.98
C ALA A 94 34.30 17.55 7.72
N MET A 95 33.89 16.29 7.56
CA MET A 95 32.70 15.76 8.25
C MET A 95 32.89 15.71 9.76
N GLN A 96 34.11 15.47 10.26
CA GLN A 96 34.41 15.54 11.69
C GLN A 96 34.29 16.97 12.22
N THR A 97 34.80 17.97 11.50
CA THR A 97 34.65 19.38 11.86
C THR A 97 33.19 19.81 11.87
N LEU A 98 32.41 19.46 10.83
CA LEU A 98 30.99 19.74 10.76
C LEU A 98 30.20 19.05 11.89
N SER A 99 30.52 17.80 12.22
CA SER A 99 29.84 17.07 13.30
C SER A 99 30.17 17.64 14.69
N ARG A 100 31.35 18.23 14.90
CA ARG A 100 31.68 18.99 16.11
C ARG A 100 30.82 20.24 16.22
N HIS A 101 30.72 21.04 15.15
CA HIS A 101 29.85 22.23 15.13
C HIS A 101 28.36 21.88 15.26
N ALA A 102 27.95 20.73 14.72
CA ALA A 102 26.60 20.20 14.90
C ALA A 102 26.37 19.55 16.28
N GLY A 103 27.39 19.36 17.11
CA GLY A 103 27.35 18.72 18.44
C GLY A 103 27.00 17.25 18.49
N ILE A 104 27.16 16.54 17.38
CA ILE A 104 26.90 15.09 17.27
C ILE A 104 28.19 14.29 17.13
N ALA A 105 29.35 14.95 17.27
CA ALA A 105 30.64 14.28 17.31
C ALA A 105 30.82 13.51 18.61
N ILE A 106 31.35 12.29 18.50
CA ILE A 106 31.60 11.39 19.62
C ILE A 106 33.03 11.58 20.13
N SER A 107 33.20 11.55 21.46
CA SER A 107 34.52 11.55 22.08
C SER A 107 35.06 10.13 22.16
N HIS A 108 36.06 9.81 21.33
CA HIS A 108 36.75 8.52 21.38
C HIS A 108 37.67 8.48 22.61
N GLY A 109 37.16 7.99 23.75
CA GLY A 109 37.97 7.75 24.96
C GLY A 109 37.25 7.99 26.29
N ASN A 110 36.11 8.69 26.28
CA ASN A 110 35.30 8.90 27.48
C ASN A 110 34.03 8.07 27.37
N VAL A 111 33.85 7.19 28.34
CA VAL A 111 32.64 6.40 28.55
C VAL A 111 31.93 7.01 29.75
N ASP A 112 30.61 7.18 29.69
CA ASP A 112 29.85 7.67 30.85
C ASP A 112 29.85 6.64 31.99
N CYS A 113 29.26 7.02 33.14
CA CYS A 113 29.21 6.19 34.33
C CYS A 113 28.46 4.86 34.12
N GLU A 114 27.67 4.75 33.04
CA GLU A 114 26.85 3.59 32.70
C GLU A 114 27.43 2.78 31.51
N GLY A 115 28.60 3.14 31.01
CA GLY A 115 29.23 2.45 29.88
C GLY A 115 28.77 2.95 28.49
N GLY A 116 28.04 4.06 28.43
CA GLY A 116 27.55 4.74 27.24
C GLY A 116 28.54 5.73 26.61
N VAL A 117 28.24 6.13 25.39
CA VAL A 117 29.11 6.97 24.56
C VAL A 117 28.95 8.44 24.92
N VAL A 118 30.04 9.12 25.24
CA VAL A 118 30.01 10.56 25.58
C VAL A 118 30.21 11.41 24.33
N LEU A 119 29.27 12.32 24.09
CA LEU A 119 29.42 13.37 23.08
C LEU A 119 30.61 14.28 23.42
N VAL A 120 31.29 14.82 22.41
CA VAL A 120 32.34 15.82 22.65
C VAL A 120 31.73 16.97 23.46
N PRO A 121 32.34 17.35 24.62
CA PRO A 121 31.78 18.38 25.49
C PRO A 121 31.52 19.68 24.73
N PHE A 122 30.31 20.20 24.87
CA PHE A 122 29.90 21.48 24.30
C PHE A 122 30.15 22.62 25.28
N ALA A 123 30.19 23.85 24.77
CA ALA A 123 30.12 25.04 25.61
C ALA A 123 28.80 25.05 26.41
N GLU A 124 28.80 25.58 27.63
CA GLU A 124 27.65 25.60 28.56
C GLU A 124 26.40 26.26 27.94
N ASN A 125 26.55 27.09 26.89
CA ASN A 125 25.46 27.63 26.08
C ASN A 125 25.75 27.43 24.58
N PRO A 126 25.25 26.36 23.95
CA PRO A 126 25.40 26.16 22.51
C PRO A 126 24.65 27.23 21.72
N ASP A 127 25.29 27.79 20.70
CA ASP A 127 24.58 28.59 19.70
C ASP A 127 23.76 27.67 18.79
N LEU A 128 22.44 27.72 18.96
CA LEU A 128 21.50 26.86 18.24
C LEU A 128 21.49 27.16 16.73
N GLU A 129 21.82 28.38 16.30
CA GLU A 129 21.86 28.73 14.88
C GLU A 129 23.03 28.03 14.17
N ILE A 130 24.19 28.01 14.83
CA ILE A 130 25.39 27.30 14.35
C ILE A 130 25.10 25.80 14.22
N ILE A 131 24.48 25.18 15.23
CA ILE A 131 24.13 23.76 15.20
C ILE A 131 23.19 23.45 14.05
N VAL A 132 22.12 24.22 13.90
CA VAL A 132 21.13 24.04 12.83
C VAL A 132 21.79 24.16 11.46
N GLU A 133 22.70 25.12 11.28
CA GLU A 133 23.35 25.36 10.00
C GLU A 133 24.38 24.26 9.65
N ALA A 134 25.09 23.74 10.66
CA ALA A 134 25.94 22.57 10.51
C ALA A 134 25.11 21.32 10.15
N LEU A 135 23.99 21.08 10.83
CA LEU A 135 23.11 19.95 10.52
C LEU A 135 22.51 20.03 9.10
N LYS A 136 22.07 21.21 8.67
CA LYS A 136 21.61 21.43 7.28
C LYS A 136 22.70 21.12 6.26
N SER A 137 23.93 21.57 6.52
CA SER A 137 25.08 21.31 5.67
C SER A 137 25.35 19.81 5.55
N ILE A 138 25.41 19.10 6.68
CA ILE A 138 25.60 17.65 6.71
C ILE A 138 24.45 16.93 5.98
N CYS A 139 23.20 17.35 6.17
CA CYS A 139 22.04 16.79 5.45
C CYS A 139 22.19 16.93 3.94
N ASN A 140 22.55 18.12 3.43
CA ASN A 140 22.76 18.35 2.00
C ASN A 140 23.87 17.47 1.43
N ILE A 141 25.01 17.42 2.12
CA ILE A 141 26.17 16.59 1.74
C ILE A 141 25.77 15.11 1.67
N CYS A 142 25.10 14.60 2.70
CA CYS A 142 24.66 13.21 2.77
C CYS A 142 23.55 12.88 1.75
N LEU A 143 22.69 13.84 1.40
CA LEU A 143 21.62 13.66 0.41
C LEU A 143 22.18 13.36 -0.99
N HIS A 144 23.29 14.00 -1.36
CA HIS A 144 23.83 13.92 -2.72
C HIS A 144 24.96 12.89 -2.88
N ASN A 145 25.69 12.55 -1.81
CA ASN A 145 26.92 11.77 -1.94
C ASN A 145 26.99 10.54 -1.00
N LYS A 146 27.08 9.34 -1.59
CA LYS A 146 27.19 8.06 -0.85
C LYS A 146 28.51 7.86 -0.11
N VAL A 147 29.58 8.55 -0.53
CA VAL A 147 30.88 8.55 0.17
C VAL A 147 30.75 9.33 1.46
N ALA A 148 30.06 10.48 1.45
CA ALA A 148 29.80 11.22 2.68
C ALA A 148 28.99 10.41 3.69
N VAL A 149 28.01 9.62 3.23
CA VAL A 149 27.27 8.69 4.10
C VAL A 149 28.18 7.59 4.67
N GLN A 150 29.18 7.11 3.92
CA GLN A 150 30.20 6.20 4.45
C GLN A 150 31.00 6.87 5.56
N VAL A 151 31.49 8.08 5.31
CA VAL A 151 32.26 8.84 6.30
C VAL A 151 31.42 9.12 7.55
N GLY A 152 30.14 9.44 7.39
CA GLY A 152 29.21 9.60 8.51
C GLY A 152 29.01 8.31 9.32
N GLN A 153 29.03 7.16 8.65
CA GLN A 153 29.04 5.85 9.32
C GLN A 153 30.35 5.62 10.09
N ASP A 154 31.50 5.92 9.49
CA ASP A 154 32.81 5.74 10.12
C ASP A 154 32.97 6.65 11.35
N LEU A 155 32.43 7.86 11.28
CA LEU A 155 32.34 8.82 12.39
C LEU A 155 31.22 8.51 13.41
N GLN A 156 30.44 7.45 13.20
CA GLN A 156 29.37 7.04 14.11
C GLN A 156 28.32 8.14 14.37
N LEU A 157 28.02 8.98 13.37
CA LEU A 157 27.09 10.12 13.53
C LEU A 157 25.70 9.71 14.04
N ILE A 158 25.24 8.51 13.66
CA ILE A 158 23.93 7.99 14.09
C ILE A 158 23.86 7.76 15.61
N VAL A 159 24.97 7.37 16.23
CA VAL A 159 25.09 7.19 17.68
C VAL A 159 25.04 8.57 18.34
N GLY A 160 25.77 9.55 17.82
CA GLY A 160 25.76 10.91 18.35
C GLY A 160 24.37 11.56 18.31
N ILE A 161 23.62 11.36 17.21
CA ILE A 161 22.23 11.81 17.12
C ILE A 161 21.35 11.05 18.12
N ALA A 162 21.52 9.73 18.25
CA ALA A 162 20.72 8.92 19.18
C ALA A 162 20.94 9.34 20.65
N GLU A 163 22.17 9.64 21.07
CA GLU A 163 22.45 10.13 22.42
C GLU A 163 21.77 11.47 22.69
N ARG A 164 21.80 12.39 21.73
CA ARG A 164 21.04 13.65 21.86
C ARG A 164 19.53 13.41 21.93
N LEU A 165 19.00 12.49 21.12
CA LEU A 165 17.58 12.15 21.17
C LEU A 165 17.19 11.55 22.52
N LYS A 166 18.07 10.86 23.25
CA LYS A 166 17.75 10.37 24.61
C LYS A 166 17.51 11.51 25.61
N GLN A 167 18.02 12.71 25.37
CA GLN A 167 17.80 13.91 26.19
C GLN A 167 16.40 14.53 25.98
N CYS A 168 15.37 13.69 25.75
CA CYS A 168 14.00 14.05 25.34
C CYS A 168 13.26 15.06 26.25
N GLY A 169 13.72 15.28 27.48
CA GLY A 169 13.05 16.11 28.47
C GLY A 169 13.67 17.50 28.67
N GLU A 170 14.77 17.82 27.99
CA GLU A 170 15.46 19.10 28.19
C GLU A 170 14.95 20.15 27.19
N ASP A 171 14.46 21.29 27.70
CA ASP A 171 14.07 22.48 26.91
C ASP A 171 15.25 23.16 26.19
N GLN A 172 16.42 22.51 26.21
CA GLN A 172 17.66 23.01 25.60
C GLN A 172 17.58 23.09 24.06
N TRP A 173 16.80 22.20 23.42
CA TRP A 173 16.80 22.04 21.97
C TRP A 173 15.53 22.58 21.31
N ASN A 174 15.69 23.52 20.37
CA ASN A 174 14.58 24.06 19.59
C ASN A 174 14.04 23.07 18.53
N HIS A 175 12.93 23.43 17.88
CA HIS A 175 12.31 22.62 16.82
C HIS A 175 13.29 22.27 15.70
N TYR A 176 14.07 23.24 15.22
CA TYR A 176 14.94 23.07 14.05
C TYR A 176 16.09 22.09 14.32
N VAL A 177 16.73 22.14 15.50
CA VAL A 177 17.78 21.18 15.87
C VAL A 177 17.20 19.76 15.83
N ARG A 178 16.08 19.52 16.54
CA ARG A 178 15.42 18.21 16.59
C ARG A 178 14.99 17.73 15.20
N PHE A 179 14.41 18.62 14.40
CA PHE A 179 13.99 18.28 13.03
C PHE A 179 15.16 17.88 12.13
N PHE A 180 16.27 18.64 12.15
CA PHE A 180 17.42 18.33 11.30
C PHE A 180 18.24 17.13 11.81
N ASP A 181 18.26 16.87 13.12
CA ASP A 181 18.79 15.62 13.70
C ASP A 181 18.03 14.40 13.16
N LEU A 182 16.68 14.45 13.21
CA LEU A 182 15.82 13.41 12.66
C LEU A 182 15.97 13.29 11.14
N ARG A 183 16.04 14.42 10.42
CA ARG A 183 16.24 14.41 8.96
C ARG A 183 17.58 13.78 8.58
N LEU A 184 18.65 14.06 9.32
CA LEU A 184 19.95 13.45 9.09
C LEU A 184 19.89 11.94 9.36
N MET A 185 19.29 11.51 10.48
CA MET A 185 19.08 10.10 10.78
C MET A 185 18.25 9.38 9.70
N PHE A 186 17.23 10.03 9.16
CA PHE A 186 16.45 9.51 8.03
C PHE A 186 17.33 9.30 6.79
N LEU A 187 18.17 10.29 6.42
CA LEU A 187 19.05 10.19 5.26
C LEU A 187 20.08 9.06 5.39
N LEU A 188 20.69 8.92 6.57
CA LEU A 188 21.67 7.87 6.87
C LEU A 188 21.02 6.47 6.79
N THR A 189 19.84 6.31 7.39
CA THR A 189 19.11 5.03 7.41
C THR A 189 18.49 4.68 6.05
N ALA A 190 18.07 5.66 5.25
CA ALA A 190 17.54 5.43 3.92
C ALA A 190 18.60 4.84 2.97
N GLN A 191 19.85 5.30 3.07
CA GLN A 191 20.90 4.98 2.11
C GLN A 191 21.78 3.78 2.46
N ARG A 192 21.89 3.39 3.75
CA ARG A 192 22.80 2.31 4.19
C ARG A 192 22.11 1.30 5.11
N VAL A 193 22.17 0.03 4.71
CA VAL A 193 21.66 -1.11 5.50
C VAL A 193 22.40 -1.25 6.85
N ALA A 194 23.71 -0.98 6.87
CA ALA A 194 24.52 -1.05 8.10
C ALA A 194 24.01 -0.09 9.17
N MET A 195 23.73 1.18 8.79
CA MET A 195 23.14 2.18 9.69
C MET A 195 21.76 1.78 10.21
N ARG A 196 20.91 1.18 9.35
CA ARG A 196 19.62 0.64 9.80
C ARG A 196 19.77 -0.45 10.84
N THR A 197 20.71 -1.36 10.62
CA THR A 197 20.97 -2.49 11.54
C THR A 197 21.52 -2.01 12.87
N GLN A 198 22.47 -1.06 12.83
CA GLN A 198 23.02 -0.41 14.02
C GLN A 198 21.92 0.31 14.81
N LEU A 199 21.10 1.15 14.15
CA LEU A 199 20.01 1.84 14.84
C LEU A 199 18.99 0.88 15.43
N LEU A 200 18.59 -0.14 14.68
CA LEU A 200 17.61 -1.12 15.14
C LEU A 200 18.11 -1.91 16.36
N ARG A 201 19.32 -2.50 16.27
CA ARG A 201 19.81 -3.49 17.24
C ARG A 201 20.65 -2.88 18.35
N GLU A 202 21.66 -2.10 17.99
CA GLU A 202 22.62 -1.56 18.96
C GLU A 202 22.01 -0.42 19.78
N LEU A 203 21.25 0.46 19.11
CA LEU A 203 20.67 1.66 19.72
C LEU A 203 19.20 1.48 20.14
N ARG A 204 18.66 0.24 20.07
CA ARG A 204 17.25 -0.07 20.37
C ARG A 204 16.28 0.92 19.71
N GLY A 205 16.47 1.15 18.41
CA GLY A 205 15.88 2.26 17.67
C GLY A 205 14.36 2.31 17.69
N VAL A 206 13.67 1.17 17.78
CA VAL A 206 12.20 1.14 17.90
C VAL A 206 11.76 1.81 19.19
N SER A 207 12.32 1.41 20.34
CA SER A 207 11.97 1.99 21.65
C SER A 207 12.41 3.45 21.75
N LEU A 208 13.63 3.78 21.30
CA LEU A 208 14.15 5.15 21.31
C LEU A 208 13.24 6.11 20.53
N LEU A 209 12.90 5.75 19.29
CA LEU A 209 12.09 6.59 18.41
C LEU A 209 10.62 6.61 18.83
N SER A 210 10.09 5.51 19.39
CA SER A 210 8.72 5.48 19.93
C SER A 210 8.59 6.43 21.13
N ASN A 211 9.56 6.41 22.05
CA ASN A 211 9.59 7.34 23.19
C ASN A 211 9.73 8.80 22.72
N HIS A 212 10.54 9.05 21.69
CA HIS A 212 10.67 10.40 21.13
C HIS A 212 9.37 10.85 20.39
N LEU A 213 8.67 9.93 19.73
CA LEU A 213 7.38 10.20 19.09
C LEU A 213 6.31 10.50 20.14
N ASP A 214 6.27 9.72 21.22
CA ASP A 214 5.42 9.95 22.38
C ASP A 214 5.64 11.36 22.95
N ALA A 215 6.89 11.72 23.28
CA ALA A 215 7.24 13.04 23.78
C ALA A 215 6.88 14.18 22.80
N THR A 216 7.08 13.96 21.49
CA THR A 216 6.74 14.95 20.45
C THR A 216 5.23 15.23 20.41
N LEU A 217 4.41 14.18 20.55
CA LEU A 217 2.96 14.28 20.51
C LEU A 217 2.36 14.71 21.86
N GLY A 218 3.12 14.57 22.95
CA GLY A 218 2.70 14.92 24.31
C GLY A 218 1.64 13.94 24.83
N LEU A 219 1.89 12.65 24.68
CA LEU A 219 0.91 11.63 25.04
C LEU A 219 0.89 11.37 26.55
N CYS A 220 -0.24 10.84 27.00
CA CYS A 220 -0.36 10.25 28.32
C CYS A 220 -0.90 8.81 28.17
N TRP A 221 -0.61 7.97 29.16
CA TRP A 221 -0.95 6.55 29.16
C TRP A 221 -1.85 6.21 30.36
N PRO A 222 -3.18 6.44 30.26
CA PRO A 222 -4.11 6.13 31.35
C PRO A 222 -4.18 4.64 31.71
N ASP A 223 -3.97 3.77 30.73
CA ASP A 223 -3.98 2.31 30.88
C ASP A 223 -3.05 1.67 29.84
N THR A 224 -2.89 0.35 29.93
CA THR A 224 -2.07 -0.48 29.05
C THR A 224 -2.55 -0.32 27.60
N PHE A 225 -1.73 0.32 26.78
CA PHE A 225 -2.03 0.64 25.38
C PHE A 225 -3.25 1.56 25.17
N GLU A 226 -3.74 2.26 26.19
CA GLU A 226 -4.65 3.40 26.06
C GLU A 226 -3.85 4.69 26.01
N VAL A 227 -4.13 5.53 25.01
CA VAL A 227 -3.32 6.71 24.70
C VAL A 227 -4.24 7.92 24.69
N GLY A 228 -3.87 8.94 25.47
CA GLY A 228 -4.48 10.26 25.45
C GLY A 228 -3.46 11.35 25.16
N ARG A 229 -3.86 12.62 25.26
CA ARG A 229 -2.93 13.76 25.27
C ARG A 229 -2.96 14.46 26.62
N ALA A 230 -1.79 14.80 27.14
CA ALA A 230 -1.69 15.53 28.40
C ALA A 230 -2.38 16.90 28.29
N GLY A 231 -3.22 17.25 29.26
CA GLY A 231 -3.91 18.54 29.33
C GLY A 231 -5.24 18.63 28.57
N VAL A 232 -5.73 17.53 27.97
CA VAL A 232 -7.09 17.44 27.45
C VAL A 232 -7.93 16.69 28.49
N GLU A 233 -8.60 17.44 29.37
CA GLU A 233 -9.62 16.86 30.24
C GLU A 233 -10.86 16.56 29.39
N VAL A 234 -11.12 15.27 29.16
CA VAL A 234 -12.40 14.83 28.60
C VAL A 234 -13.40 14.89 29.74
N ASP A 235 -14.33 15.83 29.70
CA ASP A 235 -15.46 15.84 30.63
C ASP A 235 -16.30 14.58 30.37
N PRO A 236 -16.39 13.62 31.32
CA PRO A 236 -17.13 12.39 31.09
C PRO A 236 -18.64 12.60 30.93
N ASP A 237 -19.16 13.78 31.29
CA ASP A 237 -20.59 14.11 31.22
C ASP A 237 -20.99 14.94 29.98
N SER A 238 -20.05 15.30 29.09
CA SER A 238 -20.36 16.08 27.88
C SER A 238 -20.93 15.21 26.75
N GLU A 239 -22.11 15.56 26.22
CA GLU A 239 -22.76 14.85 25.10
C GLU A 239 -22.06 15.03 23.74
N GLU A 240 -21.16 16.01 23.61
CA GLU A 240 -20.39 16.25 22.39
C GLU A 240 -19.12 15.38 22.39
N PRO A 241 -18.78 14.71 21.27
CA PRO A 241 -17.52 13.98 21.17
C PRO A 241 -16.38 14.97 21.41
N ALA A 242 -15.51 14.69 22.39
CA ALA A 242 -14.38 15.54 22.71
C ALA A 242 -13.45 15.66 21.49
N GLU A 243 -13.64 16.71 20.68
CA GLU A 243 -12.76 16.98 19.55
C GLU A 243 -11.38 17.37 20.09
N MET A 244 -10.43 16.46 19.91
CA MET A 244 -9.05 16.74 20.31
C MET A 244 -8.49 17.89 19.47
N PRO A 245 -7.77 18.84 20.10
CA PRO A 245 -7.19 19.96 19.39
C PRO A 245 -6.20 19.46 18.32
N PRO A 246 -6.15 20.13 17.15
CA PRO A 246 -5.22 19.75 16.10
C PRO A 246 -3.76 19.85 16.58
N LEU A 247 -2.90 19.01 16.02
CA LEU A 247 -1.46 19.08 16.27
C LEU A 247 -0.86 20.27 15.52
N SER A 248 0.04 20.99 16.19
CA SER A 248 0.80 22.06 15.55
C SER A 248 1.68 21.50 14.44
N ARG A 249 1.92 22.33 13.42
CA ARG A 249 2.76 22.00 12.27
C ARG A 249 4.14 21.45 12.67
N GLU A 250 4.81 22.08 13.63
CA GLU A 250 6.14 21.66 14.09
C GLU A 250 6.13 20.24 14.67
N LYS A 251 5.11 19.90 15.47
CA LYS A 251 4.95 18.54 16.02
C LYS A 251 4.77 17.51 14.92
N ILE A 252 3.97 17.82 13.90
CA ILE A 252 3.72 16.93 12.76
C ILE A 252 4.97 16.75 11.92
N GLU A 253 5.70 17.82 11.61
CA GLU A 253 6.95 17.74 10.85
C GLU A 253 7.96 16.80 11.53
N ARG A 254 8.15 16.93 12.85
CA ARG A 254 9.01 16.02 13.62
C ARG A 254 8.46 14.60 13.65
N ALA A 255 7.17 14.43 13.93
CA ALA A 255 6.53 13.12 13.97
C ALA A 255 6.69 12.39 12.63
N MET A 256 6.49 13.06 11.50
CA MET A 256 6.69 12.47 10.17
C MET A 256 8.14 12.06 9.91
N GLU A 257 9.14 12.83 10.36
CA GLU A 257 10.54 12.37 10.29
C GLU A 257 10.75 11.08 11.09
N ILE A 258 10.23 11.02 12.33
CA ILE A 258 10.33 9.82 13.18
C ILE A 258 9.68 8.62 12.51
N LEU A 259 8.47 8.78 11.97
CA LEU A 259 7.74 7.72 11.26
C LEU A 259 8.52 7.21 10.05
N LYS A 260 9.19 8.10 9.29
CA LYS A 260 10.02 7.70 8.15
C LYS A 260 11.26 6.92 8.57
N ILE A 261 11.91 7.29 9.68
CA ILE A 261 13.05 6.55 10.22
C ILE A 261 12.60 5.17 10.70
N LEU A 262 11.51 5.12 11.48
CA LEU A 262 10.90 3.88 11.95
C LEU A 262 10.53 2.97 10.77
N PHE A 263 9.94 3.52 9.71
CA PHE A 263 9.64 2.76 8.49
C PHE A 263 10.90 2.15 7.87
N ASN A 264 11.99 2.92 7.78
CA ASN A 264 13.26 2.43 7.23
C ASN A 264 13.81 1.24 8.05
N ILE A 265 13.80 1.32 9.38
CA ILE A 265 14.40 0.28 10.24
C ILE A 265 13.49 -0.93 10.45
N THR A 266 12.18 -0.79 10.26
CA THR A 266 11.18 -1.87 10.49
C THR A 266 10.73 -2.57 9.20
N TYR A 267 11.29 -2.23 8.04
CA TYR A 267 10.82 -2.70 6.72
C TYR A 267 10.59 -4.23 6.60
N ASP A 268 11.32 -5.05 7.34
CA ASP A 268 11.18 -6.51 7.33
C ASP A 268 10.73 -7.13 8.66
N ALA A 269 10.24 -6.32 9.60
CA ALA A 269 9.79 -6.78 10.91
C ALA A 269 8.58 -7.73 10.82
N ASN A 270 7.61 -7.46 9.93
CA ASN A 270 6.44 -8.30 9.73
C ASN A 270 6.71 -9.72 9.19
N ARG A 271 7.93 -10.00 8.69
CA ARG A 271 8.34 -11.32 8.16
C ARG A 271 9.17 -12.13 9.16
N ARG A 272 9.51 -11.56 10.31
CA ARG A 272 10.39 -12.16 11.30
C ARG A 272 9.56 -12.60 12.50
N GLU A 273 10.02 -13.66 13.14
CA GLU A 273 9.59 -13.95 14.50
C GLU A 273 10.25 -12.93 15.42
N VAL A 274 9.44 -12.38 16.32
CA VAL A 274 9.78 -11.29 17.21
C VAL A 274 9.68 -11.83 18.63
N ASP A 275 10.66 -11.51 19.47
CA ASP A 275 10.63 -11.92 20.88
C ASP A 275 9.60 -11.09 21.68
N GLU A 276 9.39 -11.44 22.95
CA GLU A 276 8.40 -10.76 23.80
C GLU A 276 8.76 -9.29 24.09
N GLU A 277 10.06 -8.95 24.16
CA GLU A 277 10.51 -7.58 24.44
C GLU A 277 10.29 -6.69 23.22
N GLU A 278 10.68 -7.16 22.04
CA GLU A 278 10.43 -6.50 20.77
C GLU A 278 8.92 -6.41 20.47
N ALA A 279 8.15 -7.46 20.76
CA ALA A 279 6.69 -7.45 20.58
C ALA A 279 6.02 -6.41 21.51
N ALA A 280 6.48 -6.27 22.75
CA ALA A 280 6.02 -5.21 23.64
C ALA A 280 6.34 -3.81 23.09
N ALA A 281 7.54 -3.61 22.54
CA ALA A 281 7.92 -2.35 21.89
C ALA A 281 7.06 -2.05 20.65
N PHE A 282 6.75 -3.06 19.83
CA PHE A 282 5.87 -2.90 18.67
C PHE A 282 4.42 -2.65 19.05
N ARG A 283 3.89 -3.27 20.11
CA ARG A 283 2.55 -2.94 20.62
C ARG A 283 2.48 -1.52 21.16
N HIS A 284 3.50 -1.08 21.90
CA HIS A 284 3.60 0.30 22.36
C HIS A 284 3.61 1.28 21.17
N LEU A 285 4.45 1.02 20.16
CA LEU A 285 4.45 1.78 18.92
C LEU A 285 3.09 1.74 18.21
N GLY A 286 2.46 0.58 18.11
CA GLY A 286 1.14 0.43 17.49
C GLY A 286 0.05 1.25 18.18
N ALA A 287 0.09 1.37 19.51
CA ALA A 287 -0.81 2.25 20.26
C ALA A 287 -0.59 3.73 19.93
N ILE A 288 0.67 4.17 19.79
CA ILE A 288 1.01 5.53 19.35
C ILE A 288 0.49 5.76 17.92
N LEU A 289 0.69 4.81 17.01
CA LEU A 289 0.24 4.94 15.62
C LEU A 289 -1.28 4.99 15.51
N ARG A 290 -1.99 4.22 16.33
CA ARG A 290 -3.45 4.34 16.45
C ARG A 290 -3.85 5.77 16.83
N HIS A 291 -3.16 6.38 17.79
CA HIS A 291 -3.41 7.77 18.15
C HIS A 291 -3.08 8.76 17.01
N CYS A 292 -1.99 8.53 16.27
CA CYS A 292 -1.64 9.32 15.09
C CYS A 292 -2.75 9.29 14.02
N LEU A 293 -3.35 8.11 13.81
CA LEU A 293 -4.48 7.91 12.88
C LEU A 293 -5.75 8.66 13.30
N MET A 294 -6.02 8.74 14.60
CA MET A 294 -7.17 9.47 15.14
C MET A 294 -6.91 10.98 15.31
N SER A 295 -5.69 11.44 15.05
CA SER A 295 -5.28 12.83 15.21
C SER A 295 -5.41 13.63 13.92
N SER A 296 -5.76 14.91 14.04
CA SER A 296 -5.81 15.88 12.94
C SER A 296 -4.71 16.96 13.05
N ALA A 297 -4.40 17.57 11.91
CA ALA A 297 -3.53 18.74 11.78
C ALA A 297 -4.35 20.00 11.50
N ASP A 298 -3.75 21.18 11.66
CA ASP A 298 -4.36 22.46 11.26
C ASP A 298 -4.74 22.50 9.77
N ALA A 299 -4.02 21.76 8.94
CA ALA A 299 -4.22 21.69 7.50
C ALA A 299 -4.48 20.26 7.02
N GLN A 300 -5.46 20.10 6.12
CA GLN A 300 -5.90 18.79 5.65
C GLN A 300 -4.80 18.03 4.90
N ASP A 301 -3.96 18.71 4.12
CA ASP A 301 -2.87 18.08 3.38
C ASP A 301 -1.84 17.43 4.32
N TYR A 302 -1.48 18.11 5.41
CA TYR A 302 -0.58 17.58 6.42
C TYR A 302 -1.19 16.41 7.19
N THR A 303 -2.50 16.46 7.47
CA THR A 303 -3.21 15.34 8.10
C THR A 303 -3.11 14.09 7.23
N GLU A 304 -3.31 14.24 5.93
CA GLU A 304 -3.26 13.13 4.99
C GLU A 304 -1.85 12.53 4.81
N GLU A 305 -0.82 13.38 4.77
CA GLU A 305 0.58 12.92 4.72
C GLU A 305 0.96 12.21 6.02
N PHE A 306 0.55 12.75 7.16
CA PHE A 306 0.79 12.16 8.48
C PHE A 306 0.11 10.80 8.65
N HIS A 307 -1.16 10.68 8.24
CA HIS A 307 -1.86 9.40 8.20
C HIS A 307 -1.18 8.41 7.26
N SER A 308 -0.78 8.84 6.06
CA SER A 308 -0.06 7.99 5.11
C SER A 308 1.22 7.38 5.70
N HIS A 309 2.05 8.19 6.37
CA HIS A 309 3.25 7.68 7.04
C HIS A 309 2.94 6.74 8.21
N SER A 310 1.90 7.05 8.99
CA SER A 310 1.46 6.20 10.11
C SER A 310 0.97 4.83 9.62
N LEU A 311 0.23 4.80 8.51
CA LEU A 311 -0.28 3.58 7.87
C LEU A 311 0.83 2.72 7.28
N ASN A 312 1.77 3.34 6.58
CA ASN A 312 2.92 2.63 6.03
C ASN A 312 3.72 1.93 7.13
N LEU A 313 3.88 2.58 8.29
CA LEU A 313 4.56 1.99 9.43
C LEU A 313 3.73 0.88 10.11
N LEU A 314 2.41 1.05 10.26
CA LEU A 314 1.53 -0.02 10.76
C LEU A 314 1.64 -1.29 9.91
N GLY A 315 1.78 -1.16 8.58
CA GLY A 315 1.97 -2.27 7.67
C GLY A 315 3.29 -3.05 7.87
N ASN A 316 4.28 -2.44 8.53
CA ASN A 316 5.55 -3.08 8.86
C ASN A 316 5.51 -3.84 10.20
N LEU A 317 4.53 -3.56 11.07
CA LEU A 317 4.46 -4.20 12.39
C LEU A 317 4.17 -5.70 12.26
N PRO A 318 4.69 -6.53 13.20
CA PRO A 318 4.30 -7.93 13.29
C PRO A 318 2.79 -8.07 13.45
N LEU A 319 2.23 -9.04 12.72
CA LEU A 319 0.81 -9.31 12.68
C LEU A 319 0.18 -9.57 14.07
N SER A 320 0.93 -10.22 14.96
CA SER A 320 0.52 -10.50 16.35
C SER A 320 0.39 -9.25 17.23
N CYS A 321 0.95 -8.11 16.81
CA CYS A 321 0.93 -6.85 17.55
C CYS A 321 -0.17 -5.88 17.06
N LEU A 322 -0.93 -6.26 16.03
CA LEU A 322 -2.04 -5.46 15.51
C LEU A 322 -3.31 -5.56 16.38
N ASP A 323 -3.31 -6.46 17.36
CA ASP A 323 -4.31 -6.57 18.42
C ASP A 323 -4.53 -5.24 19.15
N VAL A 324 -3.47 -4.45 19.30
CA VAL A 324 -3.50 -3.12 19.90
C VAL A 324 -4.47 -2.14 19.23
N LEU A 325 -4.83 -2.33 17.96
CA LEU A 325 -5.81 -1.50 17.28
C LEU A 325 -7.23 -1.67 17.84
N LEU A 326 -7.50 -2.80 18.51
CA LEU A 326 -8.80 -3.19 19.06
C LEU A 326 -8.88 -3.09 20.59
N MET A 327 -7.76 -2.82 21.26
CA MET A 327 -7.68 -2.78 22.73
C MET A 327 -8.37 -1.60 23.43
N PRO A 328 -8.57 -0.40 22.82
CA PRO A 328 -9.26 0.69 23.50
C PRO A 328 -10.64 0.28 24.01
N LYS A 329 -10.99 0.73 25.21
CA LYS A 329 -12.36 0.57 25.72
C LYS A 329 -13.37 1.26 24.82
N VAL A 330 -14.55 0.67 24.73
CA VAL A 330 -15.70 1.30 24.07
C VAL A 330 -16.16 2.47 24.95
N GLN A 331 -16.11 3.67 24.38
CA GLN A 331 -16.59 4.89 25.03
C GLN A 331 -17.86 5.40 24.35
N GLN A 332 -18.52 6.37 24.96
CA GLN A 332 -19.69 7.01 24.36
C GLN A 332 -19.27 7.75 23.08
N GLY A 333 -19.92 7.43 21.95
CA GLY A 333 -19.55 7.94 20.62
C GLY A 333 -18.59 7.04 19.83
N SER A 334 -17.98 6.03 20.45
CA SER A 334 -17.20 5.02 19.72
C SER A 334 -18.07 4.13 18.84
N ILE A 335 -17.50 3.68 17.73
CA ILE A 335 -18.07 2.65 16.87
C ILE A 335 -17.83 1.29 17.52
N GLU A 336 -18.85 0.77 18.19
CA GLU A 336 -18.82 -0.54 18.84
C GLU A 336 -19.31 -1.65 17.91
N TYR A 337 -18.61 -2.78 17.92
CA TYR A 337 -19.07 -4.01 17.28
C TYR A 337 -18.62 -5.23 18.08
N MET A 338 -19.59 -6.05 18.53
CA MET A 338 -19.34 -7.25 19.33
C MET A 338 -18.59 -6.96 20.65
N GLY A 339 -18.85 -5.82 21.27
CA GLY A 339 -18.18 -5.38 22.50
C GLY A 339 -16.75 -4.88 22.31
N VAL A 340 -16.31 -4.67 21.07
CA VAL A 340 -14.96 -4.20 20.73
C VAL A 340 -15.03 -2.84 20.03
N ASN A 341 -14.07 -1.96 20.32
CA ASN A 341 -13.93 -0.66 19.67
C ASN A 341 -13.42 -0.85 18.22
N MET A 342 -14.14 -0.27 17.25
CA MET A 342 -13.83 -0.33 15.83
C MET A 342 -13.44 1.03 15.23
N ASP A 343 -13.17 2.05 16.04
CA ASP A 343 -12.85 3.41 15.59
C ASP A 343 -11.63 3.42 14.66
N ALA A 344 -10.55 2.75 15.08
CA ALA A 344 -9.33 2.65 14.27
C ALA A 344 -9.59 1.90 12.94
N VAL A 345 -10.32 0.78 12.99
CA VAL A 345 -10.66 -0.02 11.80
C VAL A 345 -11.56 0.77 10.84
N ASN A 346 -12.52 1.52 11.37
CA ASN A 346 -13.41 2.36 10.57
C ASN A 346 -12.65 3.53 9.93
N MET A 347 -11.76 4.19 10.66
CA MET A 347 -10.88 5.22 10.11
C MET A 347 -10.04 4.65 8.95
N LEU A 348 -9.42 3.48 9.14
CA LEU A 348 -8.66 2.80 8.07
C LEU A 348 -9.52 2.54 6.81
N LEU A 349 -10.76 2.10 7.00
CA LEU A 349 -11.70 1.83 5.92
C LEU A 349 -12.10 3.12 5.17
N GLU A 350 -12.42 4.18 5.90
CA GLU A 350 -12.76 5.50 5.35
C GLU A 350 -11.57 6.12 4.61
N TYR A 351 -10.36 5.99 5.17
CA TYR A 351 -9.13 6.41 4.51
C TYR A 351 -8.94 5.68 3.17
N MET A 352 -9.10 4.36 3.16
CA MET A 352 -9.00 3.54 1.94
C MET A 352 -10.06 3.96 0.90
N GLU A 353 -11.31 4.15 1.32
CA GLU A 353 -12.39 4.60 0.43
C GLU A 353 -12.13 5.99 -0.15
N LYS A 354 -11.66 6.94 0.66
CA LYS A 354 -11.28 8.29 0.20
C LYS A 354 -10.15 8.24 -0.84
N ARG A 355 -9.17 7.34 -0.68
CA ARG A 355 -8.08 7.14 -1.66
C ARG A 355 -8.60 6.49 -2.94
N LEU A 356 -9.53 5.54 -2.81
CA LEU A 356 -10.16 4.88 -3.95
C LEU A 356 -10.95 5.88 -4.81
N ASP A 357 -11.71 6.79 -4.19
CA ASP A 357 -12.50 7.80 -4.90
C ASP A 357 -11.66 8.83 -5.65
N ARG A 358 -10.42 9.08 -5.20
CA ARG A 358 -9.48 9.97 -5.89
C ARG A 358 -8.87 9.35 -7.14
N GLY A 359 -8.73 8.02 -7.20
CA GLY A 359 -8.23 7.28 -8.36
C GLY A 359 -6.77 7.54 -8.78
N LYS A 360 -6.03 8.41 -8.09
CA LYS A 360 -4.63 8.75 -8.42
C LYS A 360 -3.66 7.86 -7.65
N LYS A 361 -2.68 7.27 -8.35
CA LYS A 361 -1.60 6.47 -7.73
C LYS A 361 -2.10 5.43 -6.72
N LEU A 362 -3.12 4.66 -7.11
CA LEU A 362 -3.76 3.66 -6.23
C LEU A 362 -2.75 2.67 -5.63
N LYS A 363 -1.74 2.28 -6.41
CA LYS A 363 -0.65 1.41 -5.96
C LYS A 363 0.09 1.96 -4.73
N GLU A 364 0.49 3.23 -4.78
CA GLU A 364 1.28 3.86 -3.71
C GLU A 364 0.41 4.24 -2.51
N THR A 365 -0.86 4.60 -2.74
CA THR A 365 -1.68 5.29 -1.73
C THR A 365 -2.73 4.42 -1.05
N MET A 366 -3.24 3.38 -1.72
CA MET A 366 -4.33 2.53 -1.23
C MET A 366 -3.84 1.17 -0.73
N LEU A 367 -2.83 0.58 -1.38
CA LEU A 367 -2.34 -0.76 -1.03
C LEU A 367 -1.92 -0.91 0.43
N PRO A 368 -1.24 0.06 1.08
CA PRO A 368 -0.89 -0.07 2.49
C PRO A 368 -2.11 -0.26 3.38
N SER A 369 -3.15 0.57 3.21
CA SER A 369 -4.41 0.43 3.97
C SER A 369 -5.16 -0.86 3.66
N LEU A 370 -5.21 -1.27 2.39
CA LEU A 370 -5.92 -2.48 1.98
C LEU A 370 -5.26 -3.74 2.51
N ASN A 371 -3.92 -3.82 2.47
CA ASN A 371 -3.16 -4.93 3.02
C ASN A 371 -3.31 -5.01 4.55
N LEU A 372 -3.22 -3.86 5.24
CA LEU A 372 -3.40 -3.82 6.69
C LEU A 372 -4.79 -4.30 7.12
N LEU A 373 -5.85 -3.83 6.44
CA LEU A 373 -7.23 -4.28 6.68
C LEU A 373 -7.40 -5.78 6.36
N THR A 374 -6.75 -6.27 5.31
CA THR A 374 -6.78 -7.69 4.92
C THR A 374 -6.16 -8.58 5.99
N GLU A 375 -4.94 -8.25 6.44
CA GLU A 375 -4.24 -9.06 7.43
C GLU A 375 -4.88 -8.95 8.82
N SER A 376 -5.34 -7.75 9.21
CA SER A 376 -6.13 -7.58 10.44
C SER A 376 -7.42 -8.41 10.40
N ALA A 377 -8.12 -8.47 9.27
CA ALA A 377 -9.30 -9.33 9.08
C ALA A 377 -8.98 -10.83 9.08
N ARG A 378 -7.77 -11.23 8.70
CA ARG A 378 -7.35 -12.64 8.76
C ARG A 378 -7.21 -13.10 10.21
N ILE A 379 -6.64 -12.25 11.06
CA ILE A 379 -6.30 -12.56 12.45
C ILE A 379 -7.49 -12.34 13.40
N HIS A 380 -8.14 -11.18 13.29
CA HIS A 380 -9.19 -10.77 14.23
C HIS A 380 -10.59 -11.04 13.65
N ARG A 381 -11.36 -11.86 14.34
CA ARG A 381 -12.72 -12.25 13.92
C ARG A 381 -13.66 -11.05 13.91
N GLU A 382 -13.53 -10.19 14.92
CA GLU A 382 -14.35 -9.00 15.15
C GLU A 382 -14.13 -8.00 14.01
N THR A 383 -12.87 -7.70 13.67
CA THR A 383 -12.49 -6.89 12.51
C THR A 383 -13.08 -7.45 11.23
N ARG A 384 -12.92 -8.76 10.98
CA ARG A 384 -13.44 -9.40 9.76
C ARG A 384 -14.94 -9.26 9.63
N LYS A 385 -15.69 -9.51 10.71
CA LYS A 385 -17.16 -9.40 10.71
C LYS A 385 -17.63 -7.95 10.55
N PHE A 386 -16.96 -7.00 11.22
CA PHE A 386 -17.22 -5.57 11.07
C PHE A 386 -16.99 -5.10 9.62
N LEU A 387 -15.83 -5.42 9.04
CA LEU A 387 -15.50 -5.08 7.65
C LEU A 387 -16.41 -5.79 6.66
N ARG A 388 -16.76 -7.05 6.91
CA ARG A 388 -17.73 -7.80 6.11
C ARG A 388 -19.07 -7.09 6.06
N MET A 389 -19.58 -6.62 7.21
CA MET A 389 -20.83 -5.87 7.30
C MET A 389 -20.79 -4.55 6.52
N LYS A 390 -19.70 -3.79 6.61
CA LYS A 390 -19.53 -2.49 5.93
C LYS A 390 -19.27 -2.63 4.42
N VAL A 391 -18.37 -3.52 4.02
CA VAL A 391 -17.89 -3.66 2.63
C VAL A 391 -18.83 -4.53 1.80
N LEU A 392 -19.31 -5.63 2.37
CA LEU A 392 -20.13 -6.61 1.68
C LEU A 392 -21.43 -6.83 2.51
N PRO A 393 -22.37 -5.89 2.55
CA PRO A 393 -23.65 -6.13 3.22
C PRO A 393 -24.42 -7.30 2.55
N PRO A 394 -25.38 -7.93 3.26
CA PRO A 394 -26.24 -8.96 2.67
C PRO A 394 -26.86 -8.50 1.34
N LEU A 395 -26.84 -9.37 0.32
CA LEU A 395 -27.18 -8.99 -1.06
C LEU A 395 -28.67 -8.70 -1.20
N ARG A 396 -29.04 -7.46 -1.50
CA ARG A 396 -30.41 -7.13 -1.91
C ARG A 396 -30.51 -6.91 -3.42
N ASP A 397 -29.46 -6.33 -4.01
CA ASP A 397 -29.36 -6.14 -5.45
C ASP A 397 -28.71 -7.35 -6.12
N VAL A 398 -29.52 -8.10 -6.88
CA VAL A 398 -29.14 -9.27 -7.69
C VAL A 398 -29.32 -9.04 -9.18
N LYS A 399 -29.72 -7.83 -9.61
CA LYS A 399 -30.02 -7.52 -11.01
C LYS A 399 -28.84 -6.85 -11.72
N ASN A 400 -28.12 -5.99 -11.01
CA ASN A 400 -26.96 -5.32 -11.57
C ASN A 400 -25.70 -6.17 -11.45
N LEU A 401 -24.74 -5.94 -12.34
CA LEU A 401 -23.42 -6.58 -12.27
C LEU A 401 -22.71 -6.18 -10.96
N PRO A 402 -21.97 -7.09 -10.31
CA PRO A 402 -21.25 -6.79 -9.07
C PRO A 402 -20.32 -5.58 -9.13
N GLU A 403 -19.69 -5.31 -10.27
CA GLU A 403 -18.80 -4.18 -10.52
C GLU A 403 -19.53 -2.84 -10.82
N VAL A 404 -20.84 -2.87 -11.08
CA VAL A 404 -21.62 -1.68 -11.41
C VAL A 404 -22.26 -1.10 -10.15
N GLY A 405 -21.93 0.16 -9.84
CA GLY A 405 -22.48 0.91 -8.70
C GLY A 405 -21.44 1.75 -7.97
N ASN A 406 -21.91 2.50 -6.99
CA ASN A 406 -21.09 3.41 -6.18
C ASN A 406 -20.84 2.89 -4.75
N ALA A 407 -21.36 1.72 -4.37
CA ALA A 407 -21.02 1.14 -3.07
C ALA A 407 -19.57 0.65 -3.06
N LEU A 408 -18.97 0.57 -1.87
CA LEU A 408 -17.58 0.14 -1.69
C LEU A 408 -17.32 -1.24 -2.31
N ARG A 409 -18.27 -2.19 -2.19
CA ARG A 409 -18.26 -3.47 -2.92
C ARG A 409 -17.98 -3.26 -4.41
N ASN A 410 -18.80 -2.44 -5.08
CA ASN A 410 -18.72 -2.28 -6.53
C ASN A 410 -17.38 -1.65 -6.93
N LYS A 411 -16.91 -0.66 -6.17
CA LYS A 411 -15.61 -0.03 -6.39
C LYS A 411 -14.47 -1.06 -6.28
N LEU A 412 -14.48 -1.92 -5.27
CA LEU A 412 -13.46 -2.96 -5.08
C LEU A 412 -13.54 -4.08 -6.12
N VAL A 413 -14.75 -4.51 -6.51
CA VAL A 413 -14.91 -5.53 -7.57
C VAL A 413 -14.36 -5.02 -8.91
N ARG A 414 -14.56 -3.73 -9.24
CA ARG A 414 -13.92 -3.10 -10.42
C ARG A 414 -12.39 -3.16 -10.38
N LEU A 415 -11.77 -3.14 -9.20
CA LEU A 415 -10.32 -3.26 -9.08
C LEU A 415 -9.81 -4.67 -9.38
N MET A 416 -10.64 -5.72 -9.23
CA MET A 416 -10.24 -7.11 -9.50
C MET A 416 -9.88 -7.34 -10.97
N THR A 417 -10.35 -6.46 -11.86
CA THR A 417 -10.02 -6.46 -13.29
C THR A 417 -9.12 -5.29 -13.69
N ASN A 418 -8.40 -4.68 -12.73
CA ASN A 418 -7.44 -3.62 -13.01
C ASN A 418 -6.23 -4.15 -13.81
N ILE A 419 -5.60 -3.26 -14.59
CA ILE A 419 -4.40 -3.57 -15.37
C ILE A 419 -3.20 -3.83 -14.44
N ASP A 420 -3.12 -3.11 -13.31
CA ASP A 420 -2.07 -3.30 -12.32
C ASP A 420 -2.30 -4.60 -11.53
N THR A 421 -1.34 -5.52 -11.62
CA THR A 421 -1.42 -6.84 -10.99
C THR A 421 -1.42 -6.78 -9.48
N ASP A 422 -0.75 -5.80 -8.88
CA ASP A 422 -0.67 -5.69 -7.43
C ASP A 422 -2.01 -5.18 -6.89
N VAL A 423 -2.58 -4.16 -7.54
CA VAL A 423 -3.90 -3.61 -7.18
C VAL A 423 -4.99 -4.67 -7.30
N LYS A 424 -5.04 -5.39 -8.43
CA LYS A 424 -6.09 -6.39 -8.65
C LYS A 424 -5.99 -7.57 -7.68
N ASN A 425 -4.77 -8.03 -7.40
CA ASN A 425 -4.54 -9.16 -6.50
C ASN A 425 -4.90 -8.77 -5.05
N CYS A 426 -4.49 -7.59 -4.59
CA CYS A 426 -4.80 -7.14 -3.22
C CYS A 426 -6.31 -6.90 -3.02
N ALA A 427 -7.00 -6.32 -4.02
CA ALA A 427 -8.45 -6.11 -3.94
C ALA A 427 -9.21 -7.44 -3.89
N ALA A 428 -8.83 -8.39 -4.74
CA ALA A 428 -9.41 -9.72 -4.74
C ALA A 428 -9.12 -10.48 -3.43
N GLU A 429 -7.90 -10.35 -2.91
CA GLU A 429 -7.49 -10.97 -1.65
C GLU A 429 -8.32 -10.47 -0.46
N PHE A 430 -8.47 -9.15 -0.34
CA PHE A 430 -9.27 -8.54 0.71
C PHE A 430 -10.70 -9.08 0.73
N LEU A 431 -11.37 -9.06 -0.43
CA LEU A 431 -12.73 -9.57 -0.57
C LEU A 431 -12.82 -11.08 -0.28
N PHE A 432 -11.80 -11.86 -0.65
CA PHE A 432 -11.75 -13.29 -0.38
C PHE A 432 -11.61 -13.59 1.12
N VAL A 433 -10.77 -12.86 1.86
CA VAL A 433 -10.65 -12.96 3.32
C VAL A 433 -11.97 -12.59 4.01
N LEU A 434 -12.65 -11.52 3.58
CA LEU A 434 -13.98 -11.16 4.10
C LEU A 434 -15.04 -12.24 3.83
N CYS A 435 -14.86 -13.05 2.78
CA CYS A 435 -15.69 -14.21 2.46
C CYS A 435 -15.28 -15.49 3.23
N LYS A 436 -14.44 -15.38 4.26
CA LYS A 436 -13.87 -16.52 5.01
C LYS A 436 -13.12 -17.50 4.10
N GLU A 437 -12.49 -16.96 3.04
CA GLU A 437 -11.76 -17.75 2.04
C GLU A 437 -12.62 -18.85 1.38
N SER A 438 -13.94 -18.65 1.34
CA SER A 438 -14.88 -19.58 0.72
C SER A 438 -15.12 -19.20 -0.73
N VAL A 439 -14.79 -20.10 -1.66
CA VAL A 439 -14.98 -19.91 -3.11
C VAL A 439 -16.45 -19.61 -3.44
N SER A 440 -17.39 -20.35 -2.86
CA SER A 440 -18.83 -20.16 -3.11
C SER A 440 -19.32 -18.79 -2.63
N ARG A 441 -18.94 -18.36 -1.42
CA ARG A 441 -19.31 -17.02 -0.92
C ARG A 441 -18.64 -15.94 -1.74
N PHE A 442 -17.38 -16.12 -2.12
CA PHE A 442 -16.66 -15.16 -2.93
C PHE A 442 -17.35 -14.93 -4.29
N ILE A 443 -17.67 -16.00 -5.02
CA ILE A 443 -18.40 -15.94 -6.30
C ILE A 443 -19.76 -15.25 -6.13
N LYS A 444 -20.50 -15.54 -5.05
CA LYS A 444 -21.79 -14.89 -4.76
C LYS A 444 -21.68 -13.35 -4.74
N TYR A 445 -20.60 -12.79 -4.19
CA TYR A 445 -20.46 -11.33 -4.04
C TYR A 445 -19.73 -10.65 -5.19
N THR A 446 -18.87 -11.35 -5.93
CA THR A 446 -18.02 -10.75 -6.98
C THR A 446 -18.41 -11.16 -8.38
N GLY A 447 -19.17 -12.25 -8.56
CA GLY A 447 -19.33 -12.94 -9.84
C GLY A 447 -18.07 -13.75 -10.20
N TYR A 448 -18.25 -14.90 -10.86
CA TYR A 448 -17.13 -15.77 -11.22
C TYR A 448 -16.20 -15.11 -12.25
N GLY A 449 -16.71 -14.30 -13.17
CA GLY A 449 -15.90 -13.58 -14.16
C GLY A 449 -14.80 -12.71 -13.52
N ASN A 450 -15.16 -11.94 -12.49
CA ASN A 450 -14.21 -11.12 -11.75
C ASN A 450 -13.31 -11.98 -10.83
N ALA A 451 -13.87 -13.03 -10.20
CA ALA A 451 -13.15 -13.91 -9.28
C ALA A 451 -12.13 -14.84 -9.96
N ALA A 452 -12.33 -15.18 -11.24
CA ALA A 452 -11.57 -16.20 -11.95
C ALA A 452 -10.06 -15.97 -11.90
N GLY A 453 -9.59 -14.71 -11.95
CA GLY A 453 -8.18 -14.37 -11.86
C GLY A 453 -7.52 -14.82 -10.55
N LEU A 454 -8.15 -14.52 -9.41
CA LEU A 454 -7.66 -14.94 -8.10
C LEU A 454 -7.78 -16.46 -7.91
N LEU A 455 -8.92 -17.04 -8.32
CA LEU A 455 -9.17 -18.47 -8.19
C LEU A 455 -8.16 -19.29 -9.02
N ALA A 456 -7.83 -18.83 -10.23
CA ALA A 456 -6.80 -19.44 -11.06
C ALA A 456 -5.41 -19.35 -10.42
N ALA A 457 -5.03 -18.17 -9.92
CA ALA A 457 -3.74 -17.95 -9.27
C ALA A 457 -3.54 -18.83 -8.01
N ARG A 458 -4.63 -19.18 -7.33
CA ARG A 458 -4.62 -20.05 -6.14
C ARG A 458 -4.91 -21.53 -6.41
N GLY A 459 -5.13 -21.94 -7.66
CA GLY A 459 -5.54 -23.32 -7.96
C GLY A 459 -6.91 -23.70 -7.38
N LEU A 460 -7.79 -22.73 -7.16
CA LEU A 460 -9.12 -22.92 -6.55
C LEU A 460 -10.25 -23.07 -7.58
N LEU A 461 -9.93 -23.17 -8.87
CA LEU A 461 -10.92 -23.31 -9.96
C LEU A 461 -11.78 -24.58 -9.84
N ARG A 462 -11.28 -25.63 -9.16
CA ARG A 462 -12.04 -26.86 -8.89
C ARG A 462 -13.06 -26.73 -7.76
N GLY A 463 -13.09 -25.61 -7.04
CA GLY A 463 -13.99 -25.40 -5.89
C GLY A 463 -13.63 -26.21 -4.63
N GLY A 464 -12.51 -26.95 -4.65
CA GLY A 464 -12.00 -27.73 -3.53
C GLY A 464 -10.72 -27.14 -2.98
N GLY A 465 -10.85 -26.12 -2.13
CA GLY A 465 -9.76 -25.63 -1.28
C GLY A 465 -10.02 -26.02 0.17
N ASN A 466 -8.98 -26.28 0.94
CA ASN A 466 -9.08 -26.39 2.39
C ASN A 466 -9.68 -25.06 2.90
N PRO A 467 -10.87 -25.04 3.52
CA PRO A 467 -11.36 -23.82 4.13
C PRO A 467 -10.32 -23.39 5.17
N GLY A 468 -9.94 -22.11 5.16
CA GLY A 468 -9.10 -21.56 6.24
C GLY A 468 -9.75 -21.79 7.61
N VAL A 469 -9.01 -21.53 8.69
CA VAL A 469 -9.47 -21.75 10.08
C VAL A 469 -10.58 -20.75 10.44
N TYR A 470 -11.80 -20.97 9.96
CA TYR A 470 -12.93 -20.05 10.11
C TYR A 470 -14.18 -20.79 10.62
N SER A 471 -14.96 -20.16 11.50
CA SER A 471 -16.23 -20.73 12.00
C SER A 471 -17.35 -20.64 10.95
N GLU A 472 -18.24 -21.63 10.92
CA GLU A 472 -19.25 -21.81 9.86
C GLU A 472 -20.52 -20.95 10.02
N ASP A 473 -20.67 -20.21 11.12
CA ASP A 473 -21.99 -19.89 11.70
C ASP A 473 -22.80 -18.69 11.14
N GLU A 474 -22.65 -18.28 9.87
CA GLU A 474 -23.49 -17.18 9.35
C GLU A 474 -24.07 -17.47 7.96
N ASP A 475 -25.38 -17.73 7.93
CA ASP A 475 -26.18 -17.65 6.71
C ASP A 475 -26.34 -16.16 6.33
N SER A 476 -25.92 -15.82 5.11
CA SER A 476 -25.95 -14.45 4.56
C SER A 476 -26.94 -14.33 3.42
N ASP A 477 -27.74 -15.37 3.18
CA ASP A 477 -28.78 -15.38 2.16
C ASP A 477 -29.95 -14.52 2.64
N THR A 478 -30.17 -13.41 1.94
CA THR A 478 -31.38 -12.58 2.07
C THR A 478 -32.55 -13.27 1.39
N GLU A 479 -33.78 -12.85 1.69
CA GLU A 479 -34.96 -13.44 1.06
C GLU A 479 -34.96 -13.21 -0.46
N GLU A 480 -34.58 -12.00 -0.89
CA GLU A 480 -34.44 -11.64 -2.30
C GLU A 480 -33.41 -12.51 -3.02
N TYR A 481 -32.30 -12.85 -2.34
CA TYR A 481 -31.28 -13.73 -2.90
C TYR A 481 -31.75 -15.19 -2.97
N ARG A 482 -32.49 -15.68 -1.96
CA ARG A 482 -33.02 -17.07 -1.97
C ARG A 482 -34.01 -17.27 -3.11
N GLU A 483 -34.89 -16.31 -3.34
CA GLU A 483 -35.87 -16.34 -4.45
C GLU A 483 -35.17 -16.33 -5.82
N ALA A 484 -34.14 -15.49 -5.97
CA ALA A 484 -33.41 -15.33 -7.24
C ALA A 484 -32.32 -16.38 -7.48
N LYS A 485 -31.93 -17.18 -6.48
CA LYS A 485 -30.74 -18.05 -6.50
C LYS A 485 -30.69 -19.00 -7.71
N SER A 486 -31.84 -19.49 -8.16
CA SER A 486 -31.95 -20.39 -9.31
C SER A 486 -31.76 -19.68 -10.66
N GLN A 487 -31.96 -18.36 -10.71
CA GLN A 487 -31.92 -17.53 -11.92
C GLN A 487 -30.61 -16.72 -12.05
N ILE A 488 -29.76 -16.71 -11.02
CA ILE A 488 -28.48 -16.00 -11.05
C ILE A 488 -27.48 -16.78 -11.89
N ASN A 489 -26.96 -16.13 -12.94
CA ASN A 489 -25.85 -16.65 -13.71
C ASN A 489 -24.56 -16.57 -12.86
N PRO A 490 -23.87 -17.70 -12.56
CA PRO A 490 -22.67 -17.70 -11.74
C PRO A 490 -21.50 -16.88 -12.33
N VAL A 491 -21.45 -16.76 -13.66
CA VAL A 491 -20.40 -16.01 -14.37
C VAL A 491 -20.54 -14.52 -14.15
N THR A 492 -21.74 -13.99 -14.39
CA THR A 492 -22.03 -12.55 -14.32
C THR A 492 -22.48 -12.10 -12.93
N GLY A 493 -22.86 -13.03 -12.05
CA GLY A 493 -23.30 -12.73 -10.68
C GLY A 493 -24.64 -12.00 -10.60
N ARG A 494 -25.43 -12.00 -11.67
CA ARG A 494 -26.74 -11.34 -11.75
C ARG A 494 -27.81 -12.27 -12.30
N VAL A 495 -29.07 -11.93 -12.04
CA VAL A 495 -30.22 -12.49 -12.75
C VAL A 495 -30.20 -11.93 -14.18
N GLU A 496 -30.18 -12.82 -15.16
CA GLU A 496 -30.27 -12.46 -16.57
C GLU A 496 -31.69 -12.68 -17.06
N ASP A 497 -32.19 -11.76 -17.88
CA ASP A 497 -33.46 -11.97 -18.58
C ASP A 497 -33.31 -13.18 -19.52
N GLU A 498 -34.35 -14.00 -19.61
CA GLU A 498 -34.37 -15.14 -20.53
C GLU A 498 -34.15 -14.62 -21.96
N GLN A 499 -33.00 -14.99 -22.55
CA GLN A 499 -32.73 -14.64 -23.93
C GLN A 499 -33.66 -15.44 -24.84
N PRO A 500 -34.26 -14.81 -25.88
CA PRO A 500 -35.05 -15.54 -26.85
C PRO A 500 -34.19 -16.62 -27.50
N ASN A 501 -34.76 -17.81 -27.72
CA ASN A 501 -33.99 -18.92 -28.22
C ASN A 501 -33.53 -18.58 -29.66
N PRO A 502 -32.22 -18.52 -29.95
CA PRO A 502 -31.73 -18.12 -31.26
C PRO A 502 -32.14 -19.07 -32.39
N MET A 503 -32.63 -20.27 -32.05
CA MET A 503 -33.13 -21.28 -32.98
C MET A 503 -34.67 -21.27 -33.11
N GLU A 504 -35.35 -20.33 -32.45
CA GLU A 504 -36.80 -20.15 -32.53
C GLU A 504 -37.18 -19.60 -33.91
N GLY A 505 -38.11 -20.29 -34.59
CA GLY A 505 -38.50 -19.95 -35.97
C GLY A 505 -37.62 -20.53 -37.08
N MET A 506 -36.53 -21.24 -36.77
CA MET A 506 -35.72 -21.97 -37.77
C MET A 506 -36.29 -23.36 -38.08
N THR A 507 -36.30 -23.74 -39.35
CA THR A 507 -36.60 -25.13 -39.76
C THR A 507 -35.49 -26.09 -39.36
N GLU A 508 -35.79 -27.38 -39.23
CA GLU A 508 -34.83 -28.39 -38.80
C GLU A 508 -33.58 -28.44 -39.69
N GLU A 509 -33.75 -28.34 -41.00
CA GLU A 509 -32.65 -28.21 -41.98
C GLU A 509 -31.78 -26.96 -41.74
N GLN A 510 -32.37 -25.84 -41.36
CA GLN A 510 -31.62 -24.62 -41.03
C GLN A 510 -30.82 -24.78 -39.74
N LYS A 511 -31.36 -25.51 -38.76
CA LYS A 511 -30.65 -25.81 -37.51
C LYS A 511 -29.43 -26.68 -37.79
N GLU A 512 -29.57 -27.70 -38.64
CA GLU A 512 -28.45 -28.56 -39.07
C GLU A 512 -27.38 -27.76 -39.82
N LEU A 513 -27.77 -26.88 -40.73
CA LEU A 513 -26.84 -26.02 -41.45
C LEU A 513 -26.05 -25.10 -40.52
N GLU A 514 -26.69 -24.47 -39.55
CA GLU A 514 -25.99 -23.65 -38.54
C GLU A 514 -25.09 -24.49 -37.63
N ALA A 515 -25.52 -25.70 -37.24
CA ALA A 515 -24.67 -26.63 -36.49
C ALA A 515 -23.41 -27.02 -37.29
N MET A 516 -23.55 -27.32 -38.59
CA MET A 516 -22.44 -27.61 -39.49
C MET A 516 -21.49 -26.41 -39.64
N LYS A 517 -22.03 -25.20 -39.70
CA LYS A 517 -21.22 -23.97 -39.73
C LYS A 517 -20.43 -23.79 -38.43
N LEU A 518 -21.05 -24.00 -37.27
CA LEU A 518 -20.38 -23.93 -35.98
C LEU A 518 -19.25 -24.96 -35.86
N VAL A 519 -19.50 -26.22 -36.26
CA VAL A 519 -18.47 -27.27 -36.27
C VAL A 519 -17.30 -26.89 -37.16
N ASN A 520 -17.56 -26.40 -38.37
CA ASN A 520 -16.53 -25.93 -39.29
C ASN A 520 -15.75 -24.73 -38.71
N MET A 521 -16.41 -23.86 -37.95
CA MET A 521 -15.77 -22.73 -37.29
C MET A 521 -14.88 -23.17 -36.12
N PHE A 522 -15.35 -24.11 -35.29
CA PHE A 522 -14.56 -24.75 -34.23
C PHE A 522 -13.33 -25.48 -34.80
N ASP A 523 -13.49 -26.27 -35.87
CA ASP A 523 -12.38 -26.97 -36.53
C ASP A 523 -11.34 -25.99 -37.08
N LYS A 524 -11.78 -24.88 -37.72
CA LYS A 524 -10.88 -23.81 -38.19
C LYS A 524 -10.12 -23.15 -37.03
N LEU A 525 -10.80 -22.80 -35.94
CA LEU A 525 -10.19 -22.17 -34.77
C LEU A 525 -9.22 -23.11 -34.05
N SER A 526 -9.54 -24.41 -34.00
CA SER A 526 -8.67 -25.42 -33.38
C SER A 526 -7.42 -25.67 -34.24
N ARG A 527 -7.56 -25.80 -35.57
CA ARG A 527 -6.43 -26.02 -36.49
C ARG A 527 -5.48 -24.83 -36.58
N SER A 528 -5.99 -23.62 -36.37
CA SER A 528 -5.19 -22.39 -36.31
C SER A 528 -4.56 -22.14 -34.94
N ASN A 529 -4.71 -23.06 -33.98
CA ASN A 529 -4.26 -22.93 -32.59
C ASN A 529 -4.79 -21.66 -31.89
N ILE A 530 -5.93 -21.12 -32.32
CA ILE A 530 -6.57 -19.97 -31.67
C ILE A 530 -7.30 -20.44 -30.40
N ILE A 531 -7.89 -21.64 -30.42
CA ILE A 531 -8.52 -22.27 -29.26
C ILE A 531 -7.80 -23.57 -28.92
N GLN A 532 -7.52 -23.79 -27.64
CA GLN A 532 -6.86 -25.01 -27.16
C GLN A 532 -7.65 -25.59 -25.97
N PRO A 533 -8.06 -26.88 -26.02
CA PRO A 533 -8.72 -27.54 -24.90
C PRO A 533 -7.77 -27.67 -23.69
N MET A 534 -8.24 -27.24 -22.53
CA MET A 534 -7.51 -27.29 -21.26
C MET A 534 -8.29 -28.16 -20.25
N MET A 535 -7.56 -28.84 -19.37
CA MET A 535 -8.08 -29.62 -18.25
C MET A 535 -7.59 -29.00 -16.93
N LEU A 536 -8.43 -29.03 -15.90
CA LEU A 536 -8.02 -28.68 -14.54
C LEU A 536 -7.26 -29.84 -13.91
N GLY A 537 -5.99 -29.62 -13.54
CA GLY A 537 -5.16 -30.54 -12.77
C GLY A 537 -5.72 -30.78 -11.36
N ILE A 538 -5.14 -31.75 -10.65
CA ILE A 538 -5.53 -32.09 -9.27
C ILE A 538 -5.24 -30.94 -8.29
N ASP A 539 -4.21 -30.16 -8.60
CA ASP A 539 -3.78 -28.91 -7.97
C ASP A 539 -4.64 -27.70 -8.39
N GLY A 540 -5.65 -27.89 -9.24
CA GLY A 540 -6.53 -26.85 -9.77
C GLY A 540 -5.88 -25.89 -10.77
N SER A 541 -4.68 -26.22 -11.28
CA SER A 541 -4.03 -25.49 -12.37
C SER A 541 -4.60 -25.90 -13.74
N MET A 542 -4.49 -25.02 -14.74
CA MET A 542 -4.91 -25.36 -16.11
C MET A 542 -3.77 -26.05 -16.86
N THR A 543 -3.99 -27.29 -17.28
CA THR A 543 -3.06 -28.10 -18.08
C THR A 543 -3.63 -28.39 -19.46
N GLN A 544 -2.76 -28.57 -20.45
CA GLN A 544 -3.22 -28.94 -21.79
C GLN A 544 -3.86 -30.33 -21.78
N MET A 545 -4.99 -30.45 -22.45
CA MET A 545 -5.73 -31.71 -22.52
C MET A 545 -5.14 -32.58 -23.65
N ASN A 546 -4.65 -33.77 -23.30
CA ASN A 546 -4.07 -34.67 -24.29
C ASN A 546 -5.15 -35.53 -24.98
N SER A 547 -4.79 -36.16 -26.10
CA SER A 547 -5.69 -37.05 -26.85
C SER A 547 -6.23 -38.23 -26.02
N GLY A 548 -5.50 -38.66 -25.00
CA GLY A 548 -5.94 -39.67 -24.02
C GLY A 548 -7.00 -39.15 -23.05
N ASP A 549 -6.93 -37.88 -22.64
CA ASP A 549 -7.88 -37.26 -21.69
C ASP A 549 -9.21 -36.97 -22.37
N LEU A 550 -9.18 -36.55 -23.64
CA LEU A 550 -10.37 -36.39 -24.47
C LEU A 550 -11.17 -37.70 -24.62
N ARG A 551 -10.47 -38.84 -24.73
CA ARG A 551 -11.12 -40.17 -24.77
C ARG A 551 -11.77 -40.51 -23.43
N ARG A 552 -11.07 -40.27 -22.31
CA ARG A 552 -11.62 -40.51 -20.96
C ARG A 552 -12.87 -39.68 -20.67
N MET A 553 -12.94 -38.42 -21.10
CA MET A 553 -14.16 -37.63 -20.94
C MET A 553 -15.33 -38.15 -21.78
N ARG A 554 -15.07 -38.61 -23.00
CA ARG A 554 -16.10 -39.28 -23.83
C ARG A 554 -16.67 -40.51 -23.11
N ASP A 555 -15.83 -41.24 -22.39
CA ASP A 555 -16.21 -42.47 -21.67
C ASP A 555 -16.84 -42.20 -20.29
N GLN A 556 -16.77 -40.96 -19.78
CA GLN A 556 -17.34 -40.52 -18.49
C GLN A 556 -18.75 -39.89 -18.61
N ILE A 557 -19.27 -39.74 -19.82
CA ILE A 557 -20.66 -39.30 -20.02
C ILE A 557 -21.58 -40.36 -19.40
N PRO A 558 -22.48 -40.02 -18.45
CA PRO A 558 -23.35 -40.99 -17.80
C PRO A 558 -24.11 -41.83 -18.84
N GLN A 559 -24.11 -43.16 -18.68
CA GLN A 559 -24.75 -44.08 -19.63
C GLN A 559 -26.22 -43.72 -19.95
N GLY A 560 -26.91 -43.02 -19.05
CA GLY A 560 -28.26 -42.49 -19.27
C GLY A 560 -28.36 -41.43 -20.38
N GLN A 561 -27.38 -40.53 -20.54
CA GLN A 561 -27.34 -39.56 -21.66
C GLN A 561 -26.90 -40.21 -22.97
N GLN A 562 -26.03 -41.22 -22.90
CA GLN A 562 -25.58 -41.98 -24.06
C GLN A 562 -26.70 -42.86 -24.64
N LEU A 563 -27.52 -43.47 -23.76
CA LEU A 563 -28.75 -44.15 -24.14
C LEU A 563 -29.78 -43.16 -24.70
N HIS A 564 -29.95 -41.97 -24.12
CA HIS A 564 -30.91 -40.98 -24.64
C HIS A 564 -30.53 -40.51 -26.06
N LEU A 565 -29.24 -40.20 -26.31
CA LEU A 565 -28.75 -39.88 -27.65
C LEU A 565 -28.86 -41.07 -28.63
N GLN A 566 -28.52 -42.29 -28.21
CA GLN A 566 -28.66 -43.47 -29.08
C GLN A 566 -30.12 -43.85 -29.36
N THR A 567 -31.03 -43.57 -28.42
CA THR A 567 -32.46 -43.82 -28.58
C THR A 567 -33.08 -42.77 -29.49
N GLN A 568 -32.70 -41.48 -29.38
CA GLN A 568 -33.10 -40.44 -30.33
C GLN A 568 -32.62 -40.74 -31.76
N LEU A 569 -31.34 -41.10 -31.93
CA LEU A 569 -30.77 -41.47 -33.24
C LEU A 569 -31.36 -42.76 -33.84
N ARG A 570 -31.98 -43.64 -33.04
CA ARG A 570 -32.69 -44.85 -33.53
C ARG A 570 -34.19 -44.63 -33.81
N LEU A 571 -34.82 -43.67 -33.15
CA LEU A 571 -36.25 -43.39 -33.31
C LEU A 571 -36.54 -42.50 -34.53
N GLU A 572 -35.58 -41.68 -34.96
CA GLU A 572 -35.73 -40.78 -36.12
C GLU A 572 -36.06 -41.50 -37.45
N PRO A 573 -35.40 -42.62 -37.83
CA PRO A 573 -35.76 -43.34 -39.05
C PRO A 573 -37.14 -44.01 -38.97
N GLN A 574 -37.52 -44.52 -37.79
CA GLN A 574 -38.80 -45.21 -37.59
C GLN A 574 -39.99 -44.25 -37.59
N GLN A 575 -39.81 -43.03 -37.08
CA GLN A 575 -40.82 -41.98 -37.14
C GLN A 575 -40.98 -41.42 -38.57
N GLN A 576 -39.89 -41.35 -39.35
CA GLN A 576 -39.94 -40.98 -40.77
C GLN A 576 -40.61 -42.07 -41.63
N GLU A 577 -40.35 -43.35 -41.37
CA GLU A 577 -41.03 -44.47 -42.06
C GLU A 577 -42.52 -44.51 -41.73
N GLN A 578 -42.92 -44.33 -40.46
CA GLN A 578 -44.33 -44.26 -40.08
C GLN A 578 -45.05 -43.06 -40.69
N GLN A 579 -44.40 -41.89 -40.79
CA GLN A 579 -44.98 -40.73 -41.47
C GLN A 579 -45.06 -40.90 -42.99
N GLN A 580 -44.15 -41.66 -43.61
CA GLN A 580 -44.23 -42.01 -45.04
C GLN A 580 -45.33 -43.04 -45.32
N GLU A 581 -45.51 -44.04 -44.46
CA GLU A 581 -46.62 -45.00 -44.55
C GLU A 581 -47.96 -44.30 -44.38
N HIS A 582 -48.09 -43.39 -43.40
CA HIS A 582 -49.32 -42.63 -43.18
C HIS A 582 -49.66 -41.70 -44.36
N LYS A 583 -48.64 -41.14 -45.04
CA LYS A 583 -48.83 -40.35 -46.28
C LYS A 583 -49.21 -41.21 -47.48
N LYS A 584 -48.69 -42.44 -47.58
CA LYS A 584 -49.09 -43.41 -48.61
C LYS A 584 -50.54 -43.87 -48.42
N GLU A 585 -50.94 -44.18 -47.18
CA GLU A 585 -52.33 -44.55 -46.88
C GLU A 585 -53.32 -43.42 -47.17
N GLN A 586 -52.93 -42.16 -46.90
CA GLN A 586 -53.75 -40.99 -47.27
C GLN A 586 -53.83 -40.77 -48.79
N GLN A 587 -52.76 -41.05 -49.55
CA GLN A 587 -52.78 -40.99 -51.01
C GLN A 587 -53.61 -42.13 -51.62
N ASP A 588 -53.53 -43.34 -51.08
CA ASP A 588 -54.32 -44.48 -51.53
C ASP A 588 -55.83 -44.29 -51.22
N GLN A 589 -56.15 -43.65 -50.08
CA GLN A 589 -57.54 -43.25 -49.77
C GLN A 589 -58.05 -42.14 -50.70
N GLN A 590 -57.21 -41.20 -51.11
CA GLN A 590 -57.58 -40.18 -52.11
C GLN A 590 -57.74 -40.75 -53.52
N GLN A 591 -56.96 -41.76 -53.89
CA GLN A 591 -57.14 -42.46 -55.18
C GLN A 591 -58.38 -43.34 -55.21
N GLN A 592 -58.76 -43.99 -54.09
CA GLN A 592 -60.01 -44.75 -53.99
C GLN A 592 -61.27 -43.86 -53.96
N GLN A 593 -61.15 -42.59 -53.56
CA GLN A 593 -62.23 -41.60 -53.65
C GLN A 593 -62.29 -40.87 -55.00
N GLY A 594 -61.29 -41.04 -55.87
CA GLY A 594 -61.20 -40.40 -57.19
C GLY A 594 -61.70 -41.23 -58.37
N SER A 595 -62.13 -42.48 -58.16
CA SER A 595 -62.61 -43.37 -59.23
C SER A 595 -64.12 -43.66 -59.15
N GLY A 596 -64.93 -42.63 -58.86
CA GLY A 596 -66.37 -42.79 -58.68
C GLY A 596 -67.17 -41.52 -58.90
N SER A 597 -66.94 -40.76 -59.98
CA SER A 597 -67.90 -39.79 -60.53
C SER A 597 -67.44 -39.24 -61.89
N GLU A 598 -67.49 -40.07 -62.93
CA GLU A 598 -67.86 -39.62 -64.27
C GLU A 598 -69.27 -40.18 -64.51
N ASP A 599 -70.31 -39.37 -64.39
CA ASP A 599 -71.41 -39.36 -65.37
C ASP A 599 -72.39 -38.18 -65.19
N GLU A 600 -72.76 -37.63 -66.35
CA GLU A 600 -73.97 -36.87 -66.71
C GLU A 600 -74.24 -35.44 -66.20
N GLY A 601 -74.39 -34.51 -67.16
CA GLY A 601 -75.29 -33.36 -67.01
C GLY A 601 -75.01 -32.10 -67.84
N GLU A 602 -75.06 -32.18 -69.18
CA GLU A 602 -75.33 -31.02 -70.05
C GLU A 602 -76.76 -30.46 -69.83
N VAL A 603 -76.94 -29.15 -70.10
CA VAL A 603 -78.10 -28.39 -70.67
C VAL A 603 -77.99 -26.95 -70.12
N GLU A 604 -77.92 -25.86 -70.90
CA GLU A 604 -78.44 -25.52 -72.25
C GLU A 604 -77.37 -25.11 -73.28
#